data_AF-X1PM44-F1
#
_entry.id   AF-X1PM44-F1
#
_cell.length_a   1.000
_cell.length_b   1.000
_cell.length_c   1.000
_cell.angle_alpha   90.00
_cell.angle_beta   90.00
_cell.angle_gamma   90.00
#
_symmetry.space_group_name_H-M   'P 1'
#
loop_
_entity.id
_entity.type
_entity.pdbx_description
1 polymer ?
#
loop_
_entity_poly.entity_id
_entity_poly.type
_entity_poly.pdbx_seq_one_letter_code
_entity_poly.pdbx_strand_id
1 'polypeptide(L)'
;ETGPAFAESKSLPDCAVTSAKSHGVELALFRALMIHELGETPLAAPCSFYEAAAANLATSLNSQHGDRWGAVSLFIHGRVLLDDPVVERVRTIYESK
;
A
#
# COMPACT_ATOMS: atom_id res chain seq x y z
N GLU A 1 19.54 15.66 -25.36
CA GLU A 1 18.87 14.41 -24.95
C GLU A 1 19.26 14.15 -23.51
N THR A 2 18.32 14.27 -22.58
CA THR A 2 18.62 14.06 -21.16
C THR A 2 17.45 13.28 -20.58
N GLY A 3 17.45 11.95 -20.83
CA GLY A 3 16.57 11.04 -20.12
C GLY A 3 17.03 10.95 -18.67
N PRO A 4 16.18 11.21 -17.66
CA PRO A 4 16.62 11.05 -16.29
C PRO A 4 16.62 9.56 -15.94
N ALA A 5 17.80 9.14 -15.52
CA ALA A 5 18.14 7.94 -14.77
C ALA A 5 16.96 7.17 -14.15
N PHE A 6 16.63 6.02 -14.75
CA PHE A 6 15.91 4.92 -14.10
C PHE A 6 16.85 4.17 -13.13
N ALA A 7 17.42 4.89 -12.16
CA ALA A 7 18.21 4.28 -11.11
C ALA A 7 17.59 4.63 -9.76
N GLU A 8 17.14 3.58 -9.08
CA GLU A 8 16.63 3.56 -7.71
C GLU A 8 15.31 4.31 -7.55
N SER A 9 14.22 3.62 -7.24
CA SER A 9 13.97 3.31 -5.84
C SER A 9 12.75 2.42 -5.75
N LYS A 10 12.73 1.50 -4.79
CA LYS A 10 11.52 0.81 -4.32
C LYS A 10 10.40 1.78 -3.84
N SER A 11 10.46 3.08 -4.13
CA SER A 11 9.60 4.13 -3.60
C SER A 11 8.34 4.31 -4.46
N LEU A 12 7.26 4.71 -3.80
CA LEU A 12 6.00 5.03 -4.44
C LEU A 12 6.12 6.31 -5.29
N PRO A 13 5.33 6.44 -6.39
CA PRO A 13 5.26 7.69 -7.14
C PRO A 13 4.63 8.81 -6.30
N ASP A 14 4.90 10.08 -6.64
CA ASP A 14 4.44 11.23 -5.85
C ASP A 14 2.92 11.28 -5.65
N CYS A 15 2.14 10.85 -6.66
CA CYS A 15 0.69 10.80 -6.52
C CYS A 15 0.27 9.77 -5.48
N ALA A 16 0.92 8.60 -5.41
CA ALA A 16 0.67 7.60 -4.39
C ALA A 16 1.05 8.09 -2.99
N VAL A 17 2.18 8.79 -2.86
CA VAL A 17 2.60 9.43 -1.60
C VAL A 17 1.57 10.48 -1.16
N THR A 18 1.10 11.29 -2.10
CA THR A 18 0.09 12.33 -1.85
C THR A 18 -1.23 11.71 -1.43
N SER A 19 -1.72 10.69 -2.15
CA SER A 19 -2.95 9.98 -1.81
C SER A 19 -2.90 9.37 -0.40
N ALA A 20 -1.81 8.67 -0.07
CA ALA A 20 -1.64 8.09 1.26
C ALA A 20 -1.71 9.16 2.36
N LYS A 21 -1.00 10.28 2.19
CA LYS A 21 -1.02 11.40 3.14
C LYS A 21 -2.40 12.04 3.26
N SER A 22 -3.06 12.33 2.14
CA SER A 22 -4.40 12.94 2.11
C SER A 22 -5.45 12.08 2.80
N HIS A 23 -5.31 10.75 2.74
CA HIS A 23 -6.20 9.81 3.42
C HIS A 23 -5.71 9.40 4.83
N GLY A 24 -4.64 10.00 5.35
CA GLY A 24 -4.13 9.72 6.69
C GLY A 24 -3.54 8.30 6.86
N VAL A 25 -3.16 7.66 5.77
CA VAL A 25 -2.59 6.32 5.76
C VAL A 25 -1.08 6.39 5.97
N GLU A 26 -0.55 5.48 6.79
CA GLU A 26 0.88 5.35 6.99
C GLU A 26 1.59 4.97 5.67
N LEU A 27 2.54 5.80 5.23
CA LEU A 27 3.21 5.62 3.94
C LEU A 27 3.95 4.29 3.82
N ALA A 28 4.57 3.82 4.91
CA ALA A 28 5.27 2.54 4.93
C ALA A 28 4.30 1.36 4.74
N LEU A 29 3.13 1.41 5.38
CA LEU A 29 2.08 0.39 5.22
C LEU A 29 1.52 0.41 3.80
N PHE A 30 1.19 1.59 3.29
CA PHE A 30 0.69 1.75 1.93
C PHE A 30 1.68 1.22 0.90
N ARG A 31 2.98 1.52 1.07
CA ARG A 31 4.04 1.00 0.21
C ARG A 31 4.12 -0.51 0.23
N ALA A 32 4.12 -1.12 1.41
CA ALA A 32 4.18 -2.59 1.53
C ALA A 32 2.99 -3.24 0.83
N LEU A 33 1.80 -2.67 0.96
CA LEU A 33 0.59 -3.13 0.29
C LEU A 33 0.69 -2.96 -1.23
N MET A 34 1.17 -1.81 -1.74
CA MET A 34 1.31 -1.61 -3.19
C MET A 34 2.38 -2.52 -3.81
N ILE A 35 3.45 -2.83 -3.06
CA ILE A 35 4.44 -3.83 -3.49
C ILE A 35 3.80 -5.23 -3.55
N HIS A 36 2.85 -5.54 -2.67
CA HIS A 36 2.10 -6.78 -2.76
C HIS A 36 1.16 -6.80 -3.98
N GLU A 37 0.33 -5.76 -4.14
CA GLU A 37 -0.70 -5.68 -5.18
C GLU A 37 -0.13 -5.58 -6.60
N LEU A 38 0.96 -4.81 -6.77
CA LEU A 38 1.56 -4.50 -8.07
C LEU A 38 2.89 -5.24 -8.31
N GLY A 39 3.33 -6.04 -7.34
CA GLY A 39 4.67 -6.62 -7.33
C GLY A 39 5.77 -5.59 -7.01
N GLU A 40 7.02 -5.92 -7.32
CA GLU A 40 8.17 -5.09 -6.95
C GLU A 40 8.24 -3.73 -7.68
N THR A 41 7.34 -3.48 -8.64
CA THR A 41 7.30 -2.24 -9.44
C THR A 41 5.95 -1.51 -9.30
N PRO A 42 5.69 -0.87 -8.15
CA PRO A 42 4.44 -0.14 -7.95
C PRO A 42 4.24 0.99 -9.00
N LEU A 43 5.31 1.57 -9.54
CA LEU A 43 5.30 2.71 -10.48
C LEU A 43 4.42 2.55 -11.75
N ALA A 44 3.94 1.34 -12.08
CA ALA A 44 3.16 1.08 -13.30
C ALA A 44 1.66 1.43 -13.20
N ALA A 45 1.12 1.68 -11.99
CA ALA A 45 -0.31 1.94 -11.82
C ALA A 45 -0.69 3.43 -12.05
N PRO A 46 -1.89 3.72 -12.59
CA PRO A 46 -2.37 5.09 -12.76
C PRO A 46 -2.65 5.76 -11.39
N CYS A 47 -2.54 7.09 -11.31
CA CYS A 47 -2.75 7.81 -10.05
C CYS A 47 -4.14 7.62 -9.43
N SER A 48 -5.17 7.43 -10.25
CA SER A 48 -6.52 7.10 -9.78
C SER A 48 -6.59 5.77 -9.03
N PHE A 49 -5.75 4.80 -9.38
CA PHE A 49 -5.64 3.54 -8.65
C PHE A 49 -5.11 3.79 -7.24
N TYR A 50 -4.05 4.58 -7.10
CA TYR A 50 -3.46 4.88 -5.80
C TYR A 50 -4.39 5.68 -4.89
N GLU A 51 -5.14 6.62 -5.46
CA GLU A 51 -6.16 7.37 -4.73
C GLU A 51 -7.25 6.42 -4.19
N ALA A 52 -7.80 5.57 -5.05
CA ALA A 52 -8.79 4.58 -4.65
C ALA A 52 -8.24 3.59 -3.61
N ALA A 53 -7.00 3.13 -3.78
CA ALA A 53 -6.34 2.22 -2.87
C ALA A 53 -6.08 2.87 -1.50
N ALA A 54 -5.61 4.12 -1.46
CA ALA A 54 -5.40 4.85 -0.22
C ALA A 54 -6.74 5.10 0.52
N ALA A 55 -7.79 5.47 -0.21
CA ALA A 55 -9.13 5.65 0.34
C ALA A 55 -9.71 4.34 0.92
N ASN A 56 -9.54 3.23 0.19
CA ASN A 56 -10.01 1.91 0.63
C ASN A 56 -9.23 1.41 1.86
N LEU A 57 -7.91 1.61 1.88
CA LEU A 57 -7.10 1.24 3.05
C LEU A 57 -7.44 2.10 4.27
N ALA A 58 -7.66 3.41 4.11
CA ALA A 58 -8.12 4.27 5.19
C ALA A 58 -9.48 3.84 5.75
N THR A 59 -10.42 3.49 4.86
CA THR A 59 -11.74 2.96 5.25
C THR A 59 -11.60 1.64 6.01
N SER A 60 -10.71 0.76 5.55
CA SER A 60 -10.42 -0.52 6.20
C SER A 60 -9.79 -0.32 7.58
N LEU A 61 -8.82 0.58 7.71
CA LEU A 61 -8.21 0.96 8.99
C LEU A 61 -9.24 1.50 9.97
N ASN A 62 -10.13 2.38 9.52
CA ASN A 62 -11.20 2.91 10.36
C ASN A 62 -12.17 1.80 10.81
N SER A 63 -12.53 0.89 9.90
CA SER A 63 -13.43 -0.24 10.19
C SER A 63 -12.80 -1.25 11.15
N GLN A 64 -11.47 -1.33 11.18
CA GLN A 64 -10.70 -2.21 12.06
C GLN A 64 -10.13 -1.47 13.28
N HIS A 65 -10.66 -0.28 13.59
CA HIS A 65 -10.25 0.52 14.76
C HIS A 65 -8.73 0.78 14.84
N GLY A 66 -8.08 0.92 13.69
CA GLY A 66 -6.64 1.14 13.57
C GLY A 66 -5.78 -0.12 13.58
N ASP A 67 -6.37 -1.33 13.65
CA ASP A 67 -5.62 -2.56 13.43
C ASP A 67 -5.16 -2.64 11.97
N ARG A 68 -3.84 -2.53 11.78
CA ARG A 68 -3.21 -2.55 10.46
C ARG A 68 -3.44 -3.86 9.74
N TRP A 69 -3.35 -4.99 10.45
CA TRP A 69 -3.34 -6.30 9.81
C TRP A 69 -4.74 -6.78 9.48
N GLY A 70 -5.71 -6.56 10.37
CA GLY A 70 -7.12 -6.67 10.03
C GLY A 70 -7.50 -5.77 8.86
N ALA A 71 -6.99 -4.53 8.80
CA ALA A 71 -7.29 -3.62 7.70
C ALA A 71 -6.67 -4.06 6.36
N VAL A 72 -5.45 -4.59 6.37
CA VAL A 72 -4.82 -5.18 5.17
C VAL A 72 -5.61 -6.40 4.71
N SER A 73 -6.00 -7.30 5.61
CA SER A 73 -6.82 -8.47 5.24
C SER A 73 -8.17 -8.04 4.65
N LEU A 74 -8.82 -7.05 5.28
CA LEU A 74 -10.08 -6.47 4.80
C LEU A 74 -9.91 -5.79 3.42
N PHE A 75 -8.82 -5.06 3.20
CA PHE A 75 -8.51 -4.42 1.92
C PHE A 75 -8.37 -5.46 0.79
N ILE A 76 -7.60 -6.52 1.04
CA ILE A 76 -7.23 -7.51 0.02
C ILE A 76 -8.39 -8.47 -0.25
N HIS A 77 -9.08 -8.93 0.79
CA HIS A 77 -10.08 -9.99 0.70
C HIS A 77 -11.53 -9.53 0.85
N GLY A 78 -11.77 -8.28 1.22
CA GLY A 78 -13.11 -7.79 1.57
C GLY A 78 -13.65 -8.37 2.89
N ARG A 79 -12.83 -9.10 3.64
CA ARG A 79 -13.14 -9.66 4.96
C ARG A 79 -11.85 -9.87 5.76
N VAL A 80 -11.97 -9.92 7.08
CA VAL A 80 -10.82 -10.23 7.95
C VAL A 80 -10.63 -11.74 8.01
N LEU A 81 -9.45 -12.20 7.62
CA LEU A 81 -9.02 -13.59 7.75
C LEU A 81 -7.97 -13.72 8.86
N LEU A 82 -8.14 -14.72 9.72
CA LEU A 82 -7.12 -15.11 10.69
C LEU A 82 -6.04 -15.94 9.98
N ASP A 83 -4.77 -15.74 10.37
CA ASP A 83 -3.60 -16.44 9.82
C ASP A 83 -3.46 -16.35 8.29
N ASP A 84 -3.70 -15.16 7.76
CA ASP A 84 -3.65 -14.88 6.33
C ASP A 84 -2.18 -14.78 5.83
N PRO A 85 -1.71 -15.70 4.97
CA PRO A 85 -0.33 -15.70 4.49
C PRO A 85 -0.02 -14.47 3.61
N VAL A 86 -1.04 -13.82 3.06
CA VAL A 86 -0.87 -12.59 2.30
C VAL A 86 -0.59 -11.43 3.26
N VAL A 87 -1.33 -11.33 4.34
CA VAL A 87 -1.10 -10.32 5.39
C VAL A 87 0.28 -10.49 6.01
N GLU A 88 0.73 -11.73 6.26
CA GLU A 88 2.09 -12.00 6.75
C GLU A 88 3.16 -11.54 5.76
N ARG A 89 2.92 -11.68 4.45
CA ARG A 89 3.83 -11.17 3.42
C ARG A 89 3.89 -9.65 3.42
N VAL A 90 2.73 -8.97 3.48
CA VAL A 90 2.68 -7.50 3.58
C VAL A 90 3.36 -7.02 4.86
N ARG A 91 3.13 -7.71 6.00
CA ARG A 91 3.82 -7.44 7.26
C ARG A 91 5.32 -7.57 7.12
N THR A 92 5.79 -8.65 6.51
CA THR A 92 7.23 -8.86 6.27
C THR A 92 7.83 -7.73 5.43
N ILE A 93 7.16 -7.30 4.37
CA ILE A 93 7.62 -6.17 3.53
C ILE A 93 7.64 -4.87 4.33
N TYR A 94 6.63 -4.65 5.16
CA TYR A 94 6.51 -3.46 6.02
C TYR A 94 7.59 -3.40 7.10
N GLU A 95 7.95 -4.55 7.70
CA GLU A 95 8.95 -4.67 8.76
C GLU A 95 10.38 -4.73 8.24
N SER A 96 10.58 -5.16 7.00
CA SER A 96 11.88 -5.25 6.31
C SER A 96 12.49 -3.87 5.95
N LYS A 97 12.28 -2.85 6.77
CA LYS A 97 12.78 -1.48 6.58
C LYS A 97 14.26 -1.41 6.24
#